data_AF-A0A4Y8CAX4-F1
#
_entry.id   AF-A0A4Y8CAX4-F1
#
_cell.length_a   1.000
_cell.length_b   1.000
_cell.length_c   1.000
_cell.angle_alpha   90.00
_cell.angle_beta   90.00
_cell.angle_gamma   90.00
#
_symmetry.space_group_name_H-M   'P 1'
#
loop_
_entity.id
_entity.type
_entity.pdbx_description
1 polymer ?
#
loop_
_entity_poly.entity_id
_entity_poly.type
_entity_poly.pdbx_seq_one_letter_code
_entity_poly.pdbx_strand_id
1 'polypeptide(L)'
;PINKAYNIAAIMDAVREFPIDQRKRIMFEYLLIDGINDKLEHAKELVKLLNGIKAKVNLILFNPHEGSLYKRPSLENAIKFQDLLSNKGVTCTIRESKGLDISAACGQLKERAKEQ
;
A
#
# COMPACT_ATOMS: atom_id res chain seq x y z
N PRO A 1 -11.00 12.75 -6.99
CA PRO A 1 -10.45 11.60 -6.22
C PRO A 1 -11.52 10.54 -6.00
N ILE A 2 -11.21 9.25 -6.20
CA ILE A 2 -12.19 8.17 -6.09
C ILE A 2 -12.75 8.00 -4.66
N ASN A 3 -11.97 8.37 -3.64
CA ASN A 3 -12.40 8.41 -2.24
C ASN A 3 -13.43 9.53 -1.93
N LYS A 4 -13.68 10.45 -2.88
CA LYS A 4 -14.83 11.38 -2.84
C LYS A 4 -16.07 10.81 -3.52
N ALA A 5 -15.91 9.81 -4.39
CA ALA A 5 -17.00 9.16 -5.11
C ALA A 5 -17.55 7.94 -4.36
N TYR A 6 -16.72 7.26 -3.57
CA TYR A 6 -17.11 6.16 -2.70
C TYR A 6 -16.50 6.38 -1.32
N ASN A 7 -17.36 6.49 -0.31
CA ASN A 7 -16.92 6.54 1.09
C ASN A 7 -16.22 5.23 1.42
N ILE A 8 -15.02 5.30 2.01
CA ILE A 8 -14.26 4.14 2.47
C ILE A 8 -15.14 3.19 3.31
N ALA A 9 -16.06 3.73 4.13
CA ALA A 9 -17.00 2.94 4.91
C ALA A 9 -17.83 2.00 4.02
N ALA A 10 -18.43 2.51 2.95
CA ALA A 10 -19.25 1.71 2.04
C ALA A 10 -18.43 0.62 1.31
N ILE A 11 -17.18 0.91 0.97
CA ILE A 11 -16.27 -0.09 0.39
C ILE A 11 -15.95 -1.17 1.43
N MET A 12 -15.67 -0.78 2.67
CA MET A 12 -15.36 -1.74 3.74
C MET A 12 -16.58 -2.61 4.07
N ASP A 13 -17.79 -2.05 4.04
CA ASP A 13 -19.04 -2.80 4.25
C ASP A 13 -19.25 -3.82 3.14
N ALA A 14 -19.12 -3.41 1.87
CA ALA A 14 -19.19 -4.33 0.74
C ALA A 14 -18.12 -5.43 0.81
N VAL A 15 -16.92 -5.10 1.28
CA VAL A 15 -15.82 -6.07 1.47
C VAL A 15 -16.13 -7.06 2.59
N ARG A 16 -16.82 -6.64 3.67
CA ARG A 16 -17.25 -7.54 4.76
C ARG A 16 -18.30 -8.54 4.28
N GLU A 17 -19.18 -8.12 3.38
CA GLU A 17 -20.23 -8.96 2.80
C GLU A 17 -19.74 -9.83 1.65
N PHE A 18 -18.57 -9.51 1.07
CA PHE A 18 -18.06 -10.22 -0.09
C PHE A 18 -17.78 -11.70 0.23
N PRO A 19 -18.42 -12.66 -0.46
CA PRO A 19 -18.27 -14.07 -0.16
C PRO A 19 -16.88 -14.54 -0.58
N ILE A 20 -16.03 -14.82 0.40
CA ILE A 20 -14.71 -15.41 0.19
C ILE A 20 -14.68 -16.84 0.70
N ASP A 21 -14.01 -17.70 -0.08
CA ASP A 21 -13.66 -19.05 0.34
C ASP A 21 -12.94 -19.00 1.70
N GLN A 22 -13.23 -19.97 2.58
CA GLN A 22 -12.68 -20.05 3.92
C GLN A 22 -11.14 -19.99 3.95
N ARG A 23 -10.47 -20.47 2.89
CA ARG A 23 -9.01 -20.48 2.74
C ARG A 23 -8.44 -19.19 2.13
N LYS A 24 -9.27 -18.32 1.55
CA LYS A 24 -8.82 -17.10 0.89
C LYS A 24 -8.79 -15.92 1.86
N ARG A 25 -7.94 -14.95 1.54
CA ARG A 25 -7.83 -13.66 2.23
C ARG A 25 -7.85 -12.54 1.21
N ILE A 26 -8.57 -11.46 1.52
CA ILE A 26 -8.60 -10.25 0.71
C ILE A 26 -7.27 -9.51 0.90
N MET A 27 -6.64 -9.15 -0.22
CA MET A 27 -5.39 -8.39 -0.19
C MET A 27 -5.71 -6.90 -0.24
N PHE A 28 -5.21 -6.16 0.74
CA PHE A 28 -5.24 -4.70 0.74
C PHE A 28 -3.85 -4.19 0.35
N GLU A 29 -3.79 -3.38 -0.69
CA GLU A 29 -2.57 -2.64 -1.03
C GLU A 29 -2.56 -1.32 -0.28
N TYR A 30 -1.48 -1.06 0.47
CA TYR A 30 -1.32 0.16 1.25
C TYR A 30 -0.04 0.86 0.83
N LEU A 31 -0.18 1.98 0.12
CA LEU A 31 0.94 2.83 -0.30
C LEU A 31 1.43 3.64 0.92
N LEU A 32 2.63 3.34 1.40
CA LEU A 32 3.28 4.08 2.48
C LEU A 32 4.05 5.28 1.94
N ILE A 33 3.80 6.44 2.54
CA ILE A 33 4.41 7.72 2.22
C ILE A 33 4.97 8.32 3.52
N ASP A 34 6.25 8.71 3.47
CA ASP A 34 6.98 9.28 4.59
C ASP A 34 6.26 10.50 5.20
N GLY A 35 6.05 10.47 6.52
CA GLY A 35 5.45 11.55 7.28
C GLY A 35 3.95 11.76 7.05
N ILE A 36 3.33 11.05 6.10
CA ILE A 36 1.91 11.19 5.77
C ILE A 36 1.09 10.07 6.39
N ASN A 37 1.44 8.82 6.11
CA ASN A 37 0.66 7.66 6.53
C ASN A 37 1.51 6.48 7.03
N ASP A 38 2.77 6.71 7.38
CA ASP A 38 3.77 5.68 7.76
C ASP A 38 3.99 5.52 9.27
N LYS A 39 3.33 6.35 10.09
CA LYS A 39 3.39 6.26 11.55
C LYS A 39 2.65 5.04 12.11
N LEU A 40 3.08 4.59 13.29
CA LEU A 40 2.44 3.48 14.02
C LEU A 40 0.97 3.73 14.41
N GLU A 41 0.54 4.99 14.53
CA GLU A 41 -0.86 5.33 14.77
C GLU A 41 -1.75 4.89 13.59
N HIS A 42 -1.31 5.13 12.35
CA HIS A 42 -2.02 4.70 11.15
C HIS A 42 -2.07 3.17 11.04
N ALA A 43 -1.03 2.47 11.49
CA ALA A 43 -1.04 1.01 11.56
C ALA A 43 -2.12 0.49 12.51
N LYS A 44 -2.28 1.14 13.68
CA LYS A 44 -3.35 0.80 14.64
C LYS A 44 -4.74 1.07 14.08
N GLU A 45 -4.91 2.17 13.35
CA GLU A 45 -6.16 2.50 12.67
C GLU A 45 -6.48 1.47 11.58
N LEU A 46 -5.48 1.05 10.81
CA LEU A 46 -5.65 0.01 9.79
C LEU A 46 -6.06 -1.34 10.40
N VAL A 47 -5.48 -1.74 11.53
CA VAL A 47 -5.93 -2.95 12.25
C VAL A 47 -7.40 -2.84 12.65
N LYS A 48 -7.83 -1.69 13.18
CA LYS A 48 -9.24 -1.47 13.55
C LYS A 48 -10.14 -1.55 12.33
N LEU A 49 -9.74 -0.93 11.21
CA LEU A 49 -10.49 -0.91 9.97
C LEU A 49 -10.68 -2.33 9.38
N LEU A 50 -9.63 -3.15 9.46
CA LEU A 50 -9.61 -4.52 8.95
C LEU A 50 -10.21 -5.55 9.90
N ASN A 51 -10.58 -5.16 11.12
CA ASN A 51 -11.11 -6.08 12.12
C ASN A 51 -12.37 -6.79 11.59
N GLY A 52 -12.43 -8.12 11.72
CA GLY A 52 -13.53 -8.94 11.20
C GLY A 52 -13.45 -9.29 9.72
N ILE A 53 -12.43 -8.82 8.98
CA ILE A 53 -12.19 -9.19 7.58
C ILE A 53 -11.02 -10.17 7.54
N LYS A 54 -11.14 -11.27 6.77
CA LYS A 54 -9.99 -12.14 6.47
C LYS A 54 -9.06 -11.42 5.51
N ALA A 55 -8.23 -10.54 6.05
CA ALA A 55 -7.35 -9.66 5.30
C ALA A 55 -5.90 -10.16 5.31
N LYS A 56 -5.17 -9.72 4.29
CA LYS A 56 -3.71 -9.59 4.28
C LYS A 56 -3.38 -8.21 3.70
N VAL A 57 -2.27 -7.62 4.14
CA VAL A 57 -1.84 -6.29 3.72
C VAL A 57 -0.53 -6.41 2.94
N ASN A 58 -0.43 -5.69 1.84
CA ASN A 58 0.80 -5.49 1.10
C ASN A 58 1.20 -4.02 1.20
N LEU A 59 2.23 -3.74 1.99
CA LEU A 59 2.82 -2.42 2.16
C LEU A 59 3.69 -2.11 0.95
N ILE A 60 3.32 -1.09 0.18
CA ILE A 60 4.07 -0.65 -1.00
C ILE A 60 4.78 0.64 -0.61
N LEU A 61 6.11 0.64 -0.64
CA LEU A 61 6.86 1.86 -0.33
C LEU A 61 6.78 2.81 -1.52
N PHE A 62 6.40 4.06 -1.25
CA PHE A 62 6.38 5.09 -2.28
C PHE A 62 7.76 5.25 -2.91
N ASN A 63 7.80 5.38 -4.25
CA ASN A 63 9.01 5.69 -4.99
C ASN A 63 8.87 7.11 -5.55
N PRO A 64 9.68 8.06 -5.07
CA PRO A 64 9.73 9.39 -5.63
C PRO A 64 10.10 9.36 -7.11
N HIS A 65 9.52 10.27 -7.87
CA HIS A 65 9.85 10.57 -9.26
C HIS A 65 10.11 12.07 -9.40
N GLU A 66 10.64 12.51 -10.54
CA GLU A 66 10.88 13.92 -10.81
C GLU A 66 9.60 14.74 -10.61
N GLY A 67 9.68 15.79 -9.79
CA GLY A 67 8.54 16.63 -9.42
C GLY A 67 7.64 16.09 -8.29
N SER A 68 7.95 14.93 -7.71
CA SER A 68 7.19 14.40 -6.56
C SER A 68 7.38 15.28 -5.31
N LEU A 69 6.26 15.68 -4.71
CA LEU A 69 6.24 16.37 -3.40
C LEU A 69 6.34 15.40 -2.21
N TYR A 70 6.14 14.10 -2.46
CA TYR A 70 6.13 13.06 -1.46
C TYR A 70 7.48 12.33 -1.39
N LYS A 71 7.77 11.79 -0.20
CA LYS A 71 9.03 11.09 0.09
C LYS A 71 8.80 9.61 0.33
N ARG A 72 9.84 8.82 0.03
CA ARG A 72 9.89 7.39 0.34
C ARG A 72 9.97 7.22 1.87
N PRO A 73 9.10 6.41 2.50
CA PRO A 73 9.21 6.08 3.93
C PRO A 73 10.52 5.34 4.22
N SER A 74 11.05 5.48 5.44
CA SER A 74 12.20 4.68 5.85
C SER A 74 11.82 3.19 5.93
N LEU A 75 12.77 2.31 5.59
CA LEU A 75 12.56 0.87 5.72
C LEU A 75 12.29 0.48 7.18
N GLU A 76 12.94 1.16 8.13
CA GLU A 76 12.72 0.96 9.56
C GLU A 76 11.25 1.25 9.97
N ASN A 77 10.67 2.36 9.49
CA ASN A 77 9.27 2.67 9.77
C ASN A 77 8.34 1.62 9.15
N ALA A 78 8.61 1.21 7.91
CA ALA A 78 7.83 0.18 7.23
C ALA A 78 7.87 -1.17 7.97
N ILE A 79 9.04 -1.57 8.47
CA ILE A 79 9.20 -2.79 9.28
C ILE A 79 8.40 -2.67 10.58
N LYS A 80 8.53 -1.56 11.32
CA LYS A 80 7.74 -1.33 12.55
C LYS A 80 6.23 -1.37 12.28
N PHE A 81 5.80 -0.84 11.14
CA PHE A 81 4.41 -0.88 10.69
C PHE A 81 3.96 -2.32 10.41
N GLN A 82 4.76 -3.07 9.63
CA GLN A 82 4.53 -4.48 9.32
C GLN A 82 4.44 -5.34 10.59
N ASP A 83 5.36 -5.13 11.53
CA ASP A 83 5.44 -5.86 12.79
C ASP A 83 4.17 -5.62 13.61
N LEU A 84 3.69 -4.37 13.69
CA LEU A 84 2.46 -4.05 14.40
C LEU A 84 1.26 -4.79 13.78
N LEU A 85 1.12 -4.79 12.45
CA LEU A 85 0.05 -5.50 11.76
C LEU A 85 0.14 -7.01 12.02
N SER A 86 1.33 -7.59 11.89
CA SER A 86 1.58 -9.02 12.06
C SER A 86 1.30 -9.47 13.49
N ASN A 87 1.73 -8.70 14.49
CA ASN A 87 1.44 -8.93 15.90
C ASN A 87 -0.06 -8.85 16.25
N LYS A 88 -0.86 -8.21 15.40
CA LYS A 88 -2.33 -8.17 15.52
C LYS A 88 -3.05 -9.20 14.65
N GLY A 89 -2.30 -10.16 14.08
CA GLY A 89 -2.86 -11.27 13.30
C GLY A 89 -3.17 -10.92 11.84
N VAL A 90 -2.74 -9.75 11.36
CA VAL A 90 -2.88 -9.35 9.95
C VAL A 90 -1.59 -9.73 9.22
N THR A 91 -1.67 -10.73 8.33
CA THR A 91 -0.54 -11.09 7.47
C THR A 91 -0.11 -9.88 6.65
N CYS A 92 1.14 -9.46 6.79
CA CYS A 92 1.65 -8.25 6.16
C CYS A 92 2.96 -8.51 5.42
N THR A 93 3.06 -8.06 4.18
CA THR A 93 4.29 -8.08 3.37
C THR A 93 4.73 -6.67 3.03
N ILE A 94 6.05 -6.45 2.91
CA ILE A 94 6.61 -5.22 2.36
C ILE A 94 7.04 -5.51 0.92
N ARG A 95 6.51 -4.74 -0.02
CA ARG A 95 6.92 -4.74 -1.42
C ARG A 95 7.79 -3.53 -1.67
N GLU A 96 9.07 -3.81 -1.86
CA GLU A 96 10.02 -2.83 -2.37
C GLU A 96 10.07 -2.89 -3.89
N SER A 97 10.04 -1.74 -4.55
CA SER A 97 10.28 -1.69 -5.99
C SER A 97 11.76 -2.00 -6.26
N LYS A 98 12.00 -3.04 -7.05
CA LYS A 98 13.30 -3.34 -7.63
C LYS A 98 13.67 -2.18 -8.58
N GLY A 99 14.66 -1.37 -8.22
CA GLY A 99 15.10 -0.25 -9.08
C GLY A 99 15.64 0.99 -8.38
N LEU A 100 15.65 1.05 -7.04
CA LEU A 100 16.26 2.21 -6.34
C LEU A 100 17.79 2.19 -6.34
N ASP A 101 18.39 1.00 -6.27
CA ASP A 101 19.86 0.83 -6.33
C ASP A 101 20.40 0.81 -7.77
N ILE A 102 19.53 0.82 -8.78
CA ILE A 102 19.95 0.81 -10.17
C ILE A 102 19.69 2.20 -10.70
N SER A 103 20.76 2.95 -10.90
CA SER A 103 20.86 4.10 -11.79
C SER A 103 20.53 3.74 -13.26
N ALA A 104 19.40 3.07 -13.48
CA ALA A 104 18.77 2.85 -14.78
C ALA A 104 17.79 3.98 -15.14
N ALA A 105 17.79 5.07 -14.36
CA ALA A 105 17.18 6.34 -14.73
C ALA A 105 18.10 7.09 -15.70
N CYS A 106 18.28 6.54 -16.89
CA CYS A 106 18.66 7.34 -18.06
C CYS A 106 18.08 6.70 -19.31
N GLY A 107 16.86 7.13 -19.65
CA GLY A 107 16.35 7.07 -21.01
C GLY A 107 15.54 5.83 -21.38
N GLN A 108 14.43 6.12 -22.08
CA GLN A 108 13.76 5.24 -23.03
C GLN A 108 12.66 4.31 -22.51
N LEU A 109 11.61 4.91 -21.96
CA LEU A 109 10.26 4.56 -22.37
C LEU A 109 9.56 5.82 -22.90
N LYS A 110 10.10 6.38 -23.99
CA LYS A 110 9.30 7.19 -24.92
C LYS A 110 8.67 6.21 -25.90
N GLU A 111 7.35 6.21 -25.94
CA GLU A 111 6.55 5.49 -26.91
C GLU A 111 7.08 5.74 -28.33
N ARG A 112 7.29 4.66 -29.09
CA ARG A 112 7.38 4.76 -30.55
C ARG A 112 5.99 5.12 -31.09
N ALA A 113 5.64 6.40 -31.07
CA ALA A 113 4.65 6.90 -32.01
C ALA A 113 5.29 6.88 -33.39
N LYS A 114 4.80 5.99 -34.26
CA LYS A 114 5.08 6.03 -35.70
C LYS A 114 4.53 7.34 -36.25
N GLU A 115 5.38 8.19 -36.79
CA GLU A 115 4.97 9.22 -37.74
C GLU A 115 5.19 8.69 -39.16
N GLN A 116 4.16 8.87 -39.99
CA GLN A 116 4.19 8.71 -41.44
C GLN A 116 4.87 9.92 -42.08
#